data_AF-A0A137STC6-F1
#
_entry.id   AF-A0A137STC6-F1
#
_cell.length_a   1.000
_cell.length_b   1.000
_cell.length_c   1.000
_cell.angle_alpha   90.00
_cell.angle_beta   90.00
_cell.angle_gamma   90.00
#
_symmetry.space_group_name_H-M   'P 1'
#
loop_
_entity.id
_entity.type
_entity.pdbx_description
1 polymer ?
#
loop_
_entity_poly.entity_id
_entity_poly.type
_entity_poly.pdbx_seq_one_letter_code
_entity_poly.pdbx_strand_id
1 'polypeptide(L)' 'MASKNLNRLKVVLAEKQRTNKWLAEQLGKDQTTISKWCTNSSQPDLGNLMQIAKILDVELTDLVRFEEFKNETK' A
#
# COMPACT_ATOMS: atom_id res chain seq x y z
N MET A 1 -18.26 -6.21 7.81
CA MET A 1 -17.12 -6.86 7.14
C MET A 1 -15.87 -6.10 7.52
N ALA A 2 -14.99 -6.68 8.34
CA ALA A 2 -13.76 -6.01 8.74
C ALA A 2 -12.89 -5.82 7.50
N SER A 3 -12.58 -4.57 7.16
CA SER A 3 -11.70 -4.22 6.05
C SER A 3 -10.34 -4.90 6.27
N LYS A 4 -10.08 -6.01 5.57
CA LYS A 4 -8.82 -6.74 5.70
C LYS A 4 -7.67 -5.77 5.37
N ASN A 5 -6.77 -5.58 6.32
CA ASN A 5 -5.67 -4.62 6.22
C ASN A 5 -4.51 -5.24 5.41
N LEU A 6 -4.79 -5.63 4.16
CA LEU A 6 -3.89 -6.45 3.34
C LEU A 6 -2.60 -5.74 2.95
N ASN A 7 -2.66 -4.43 2.68
CA ASN A 7 -1.47 -3.65 2.38
C ASN A 7 -1.02 -2.82 3.60
N ARG A 8 0.28 -2.58 3.67
CA ARG A 8 0.96 -1.81 4.72
C ARG A 8 1.44 -0.45 4.24
N LEU A 9 0.88 0.05 3.13
CA LEU A 9 1.39 1.25 2.45
C LEU A 9 1.51 2.46 3.39
N LYS A 10 0.51 2.66 4.25
CA LYS A 10 0.49 3.75 5.23
C LYS A 10 1.68 3.69 6.20
N VAL A 11 2.05 2.49 6.65
CA VAL A 11 3.15 2.27 7.59
C VAL A 11 4.47 2.53 6.88
N VAL A 12 4.66 1.95 5.70
CA VAL A 12 5.90 2.10 4.91
C VAL A 12 6.12 3.56 4.50
N LEU A 13 5.06 4.29 4.14
CA LEU A 13 5.15 5.73 3.87
C LEU A 13 5.60 6.52 5.10
N ALA A 14 5.10 6.18 6.29
CA ALA A 14 5.52 6.83 7.53
C ALA A 14 6.98 6.51 7.88
N GLU A 15 7.41 5.26 7.73
CA GLU A 15 8.80 4.81 7.93
C GLU A 15 9.76 5.53 6.97
N LYS A 16 9.36 5.73 5.71
CA LYS A 16 10.14 6.45 4.70
C LYS A 16 9.95 7.98 4.75
N GLN A 17 9.19 8.50 5.71
CA GLN A 17 8.89 9.94 5.85
C GLN A 17 8.37 10.56 4.53
N ARG A 18 7.45 9.85 3.86
CA ARG A 18 6.81 10.27 2.60
C ARG A 18 5.33 10.54 2.81
N THR A 19 4.80 11.51 2.07
CA THR A 19 3.38 11.88 2.13
C THR A 19 2.59 11.18 1.02
N ASN A 20 1.27 11.03 1.22
CA ASN A 20 0.37 10.52 0.18
C ASN A 20 0.42 11.38 -1.10
N LYS A 21 0.60 12.71 -0.95
CA LYS A 21 0.75 13.63 -2.08
C LYS A 21 2.02 13.35 -2.87
N TRP A 22 3.14 13.14 -2.18
CA TRP A 22 4.41 12.80 -2.83
C TRP A 22 4.31 11.49 -3.63
N LEU A 23 3.73 10.44 -3.04
CA LEU A 23 3.57 9.17 -3.75
C LEU A 23 2.62 9.29 -4.95
N ALA A 24 1.56 10.09 -4.82
CA ALA A 24 0.62 10.39 -5.91
C ALA A 24 1.34 11.05 -7.10
N GLU A 25 2.22 12.01 -6.84
CA GLU A 25 3.05 12.66 -7.85
C GLU A 25 4.03 11.68 -8.51
N GLN A 26 4.68 10.79 -7.75
CA GLN A 26 5.61 9.80 -8.31
C GLN A 26 4.92 8.75 -9.20
N LEU A 27 3.68 8.36 -8.85
CA LEU A 27 2.90 7.38 -9.61
C LEU A 27 2.04 8.00 -10.72
N GLY A 28 1.97 9.34 -10.80
CA GLY A 28 1.06 10.03 -11.71
C GLY A 28 -0.41 9.71 -11.44
N LYS A 29 -0.79 9.54 -10.17
CA LYS A 29 -2.16 9.17 -9.75
C LYS A 29 -2.77 10.23 -8.84
N ASP A 30 -4.08 10.19 -8.68
CA ASP A 30 -4.78 11.06 -7.74
C ASP A 30 -4.42 10.73 -6.28
N GLN A 31 -4.25 11.78 -5.47
CA GLN A 31 -4.02 11.66 -4.02
C GLN A 31 -5.14 10.86 -3.32
N THR A 32 -6.38 10.98 -3.80
CA THR A 32 -7.53 10.23 -3.29
C THR A 32 -7.36 8.72 -3.47
N THR A 33 -6.78 8.28 -4.59
CA THR A 33 -6.49 6.86 -4.85
C THR A 33 -5.44 6.34 -3.87
N ILE A 34 -4.35 7.08 -3.67
CA ILE A 34 -3.32 6.73 -2.68
C ILE A 34 -3.92 6.69 -1.26
N SER A 35 -4.78 7.64 -0.92
CA SER A 35 -5.47 7.68 0.37
C SER A 35 -6.29 6.42 0.62
N LYS A 36 -7.08 5.98 -0.39
CA LYS A 36 -7.88 4.74 -0.32
C LYS A 36 -7.00 3.50 -0.15
N TRP A 37 -5.81 3.46 -0.76
CA TRP A 37 -4.85 2.39 -0.55
C TRP A 37 -4.30 2.39 0.88
N CYS A 38 -3.90 3.56 1.39
CA CYS A 38 -3.43 3.72 2.76
C CYS A 38 -4.49 3.35 3.82
N THR A 39 -5.77 3.57 3.54
CA THR A 39 -6.88 3.16 4.41
C THR A 39 -7.36 1.73 4.16
N ASN A 40 -6.72 0.99 3.23
CA ASN A 40 -7.15 -0.34 2.78
C ASN A 40 -8.60 -0.39 2.26
N SER A 41 -9.18 0.76 1.90
CA SER A 41 -10.53 0.85 1.31
C SER A 41 -10.54 0.38 -0.14
N SER A 42 -9.40 0.49 -0.83
CA SER A 42 -9.13 -0.19 -2.10
C SER A 42 -7.71 -0.74 -2.05
N GLN A 43 -7.42 -1.75 -2.86
CA GLN A 43 -6.08 -2.31 -2.97
C GLN A 43 -5.40 -1.78 -4.24
N PRO A 44 -4.10 -1.45 -4.18
CA PRO A 44 -3.33 -1.24 -5.39
C PRO A 44 -3.22 -2.57 -6.16
N ASP A 45 -3.31 -2.49 -7.49
CA ASP A 45 -2.98 -3.64 -8.34
C ASP A 45 -1.49 -4.00 -8.22
N LEU A 46 -1.13 -5.17 -8.74
CA LEU A 46 0.24 -5.67 -8.68
C LEU A 46 1.24 -4.71 -9.35
N GLY A 47 0.86 -4.07 -10.46
CA GLY A 47 1.73 -3.13 -11.16
C GLY A 47 2.06 -1.91 -10.30
N ASN A 48 1.06 -1.33 -9.65
CA ASN A 48 1.23 -0.20 -8.74
C ASN A 48 2.02 -0.60 -7.49
N LEU A 49 1.79 -1.80 -6.93
CA LEU A 49 2.58 -2.31 -5.81
C LEU A 49 4.07 -2.43 -6.18
N MET A 50 4.38 -2.97 -7.36
CA MET A 50 5.76 -3.07 -7.84
C MET A 50 6.39 -1.69 -8.06
N GLN A 51 5.64 -0.72 -8.59
CA GLN A 51 6.12 0.66 -8.74
C GLN A 51 6.39 1.32 -7.38
N ILE A 52 5.46 1.17 -6.42
CA ILE A 52 5.61 1.67 -5.06
C ILE A 52 6.87 1.09 -4.41
N ALA A 53 7.09 -0.23 -4.53
CA ALA A 53 8.27 -0.90 -3.98
C ALA A 53 9.57 -0.29 -4.53
N LYS A 54 9.63 -0.06 -5.84
CA LYS A 54 10.77 0.61 -6.49
C LYS A 54 10.95 2.06 -6.06
N ILE A 55 9.87 2.83 -5.95
CA ILE A 55 9.91 4.25 -5.58
C ILE A 55 10.34 4.45 -4.12
N LEU A 56 9.88 3.55 -3.23
CA LEU A 56 10.17 3.62 -1.80
C LEU A 56 11.44 2.86 -1.41
N ASP A 57 12.07 2.15 -2.36
CA ASP A 57 13.24 1.32 -2.15
C ASP A 57 13.01 0.32 -0.99
N VAL A 58 12.00 -0.53 -1.19
CA VAL A 58 11.58 -1.58 -0.26
C VAL A 58 11.25 -2.86 -1.02
N GLU A 59 11.23 -3.98 -0.32
CA GLU A 59 10.78 -5.24 -0.91
C GLU A 59 9.25 -5.25 -1.07
N LEU A 60 8.75 -5.97 -2.07
CA LEU A 60 7.30 -6.12 -2.29
C LEU A 60 6.61 -6.74 -1.06
N THR A 61 7.33 -7.60 -0.33
CA THR A 61 6.88 -8.24 0.90
C THR A 61 6.65 -7.25 2.04
N ASP A 62 7.34 -6.10 2.04
CA ASP A 62 7.18 -5.07 3.07
C ASP A 62 5.86 -4.31 2.91
N LEU A 63 5.31 -4.28 1.69
CA LEU A 63 4.08 -3.58 1.36
C LEU A 63 2.81 -4.39 1.67
N VAL A 64 2.92 -5.67 2.03
CA VAL A 64 1.76 -6.58 2.21
C VAL A 64 1.76 -7.27 3.58
N ARG A 65 0.59 -7.74 4.01
CA ARG A 65 0.40 -8.54 5.23
C ARG A 65 0.00 -9.97 4.87
N PHE A 66 0.97 -10.88 4.86
CA PHE A 66 0.72 -12.30 4.59
C PHE A 66 -0.13 -12.98 5.68
N GLU A 67 -0.04 -12.52 6.93
CA GLU A 67 -0.84 -13.07 8.04
C GLU A 67 -2.34 -12.83 7.83
N GLU A 68 -2.72 -11.66 7.30
CA GLU A 68 -4.11 -11.31 7.01
C GLU A 68 -4.68 -12.07 5.79
N PHE A 69 -3.80 -12.61 4.94
CA PHE A 69 -4.18 -13.43 3.80
C PHE A 69 -4.61 -14.85 4.21
N LYS A 70 -4.04 -15.39 5.31
CA LYS A 70 -4.26 -16.78 5.73
C LYS A 70 -5.47 -17.01 6.65
N ASN A 71 -6.18 -15.95 7.04
CA ASN A 71 -7.35 -16.05 7.93
C ASN A 71 -8.63 -16.59 7.26
N GLU A 72 -8.55 -17.24 6.09
CA GLU A 72 -9.70 -17.86 5.40
C GLU A 72 -9.90 -19.35 5.70
N THR A 73 -9.07 -19.94 6.57
CA THR A 73 -9.27 -21.32 7.05
C THR A 73 -9.40 -21.36 8.57
N LYS A 74 -10.59 -21.06 9.07
CA LYS A 74 -11.11 -21.59 10.33
C LYS A 74 -12.60 -21.83 10.22
#